data_AF-A0A9D8G9C8-F1
#
_entry.id   AF-A0A9D8G9C8-F1
#
_cell.length_a   1.000
_cell.length_b   1.000
_cell.length_c   1.000
_cell.angle_alpha   90.00
_cell.angle_beta   90.00
_cell.angle_gamma   90.00
#
_symmetry.space_group_name_H-M   'P 1'
#
loop_
_entity.id
_entity.type
_entity.pdbx_description
1 polymer ?
#
loop_
_entity_poly.entity_id
_entity_poly.type
_entity_poly.pdbx_seq_one_letter_code
_entity_poly.pdbx_strand_id
1 'polypeptide(L)'
;MPWRARASSPAVASRDLGRQASSSPIAAELDHSVLAVTVGLLLFGLVMVYSASIALPDSPRFAAYKSSHFLLRHAFAITMGLIAAWMVFRVPTRTLQRLAAPLFLLGLFLLLLVLIPGVGKVVYGARRWISLGVINLQPSELMKIFVILYVADYTVRKQDYMHHFSKGFLPMGTAVALVGLLLLLEPDLGAFIVIAAVAMGILFLGGVNGKLFSGLIVIALTTFALLIHLSPWRRERIFAYLDPFEPSNALGKGYQLS
;
A
#
# COMPACT_ATOMS: atom_id res chain seq x y z
N MET A 1 40.71 15.71 -74.92
CA MET A 1 41.35 14.49 -74.36
C MET A 1 42.81 14.81 -74.13
N PRO A 2 43.32 14.66 -72.89
CA PRO A 2 43.95 13.39 -72.57
C PRO A 2 43.78 12.92 -71.10
N TRP A 3 43.94 11.61 -70.93
CA TRP A 3 44.17 10.77 -69.74
C TRP A 3 44.57 11.41 -68.38
N ARG A 4 43.89 10.97 -67.31
CA ARG A 4 44.53 10.63 -66.02
C ARG A 4 43.81 9.45 -65.39
N ALA A 5 44.52 8.33 -65.29
CA ALA A 5 44.16 7.22 -64.42
C ALA A 5 44.39 7.63 -62.95
N ARG A 6 43.46 7.26 -62.06
CA ARG A 6 43.81 6.60 -60.79
C ARG A 6 42.62 6.09 -59.99
N ALA A 7 42.89 4.90 -59.44
CA ALA A 7 42.40 4.36 -58.17
C ALA A 7 40.96 3.87 -58.11
N SER A 8 40.83 2.57 -58.33
CA SER A 8 39.88 1.69 -57.66
C SER A 8 39.74 2.05 -56.18
N SER A 9 38.61 2.63 -55.79
CA SER A 9 38.20 2.69 -54.39
C SER A 9 37.74 1.28 -53.98
N PRO A 10 38.28 0.71 -52.89
CA PRO A 10 37.77 -0.55 -52.37
C PRO A 10 36.35 -0.32 -51.86
N ALA A 11 35.46 -1.26 -52.21
CA ALA A 11 34.12 -1.34 -51.65
C ALA A 11 34.20 -1.23 -50.14
N VAL A 12 33.70 -0.11 -49.60
CA VAL A 12 33.40 0.00 -48.17
C VAL A 12 32.28 -1.00 -47.95
N ALA A 13 32.65 -2.19 -47.50
CA ALA A 13 31.73 -3.14 -46.92
C ALA A 13 31.04 -2.40 -45.77
N SER A 14 29.82 -1.90 -46.04
CA SER A 14 28.88 -1.47 -45.03
C SER A 14 28.63 -2.70 -44.18
N ARG A 15 29.42 -2.85 -43.11
CA ARG A 15 29.07 -3.75 -42.02
C ARG A 15 27.74 -3.26 -41.53
N ASP A 16 26.70 -3.96 -41.95
CA ASP A 16 25.41 -4.02 -41.31
C ASP A 16 25.66 -4.38 -39.84
N LEU A 17 25.97 -3.37 -39.04
CA LEU A 17 25.80 -3.36 -37.60
C LEU A 17 24.32 -3.14 -37.32
N GLY A 18 23.48 -3.93 -38.00
CA GLY A 18 22.26 -4.45 -37.42
C GLY A 18 22.71 -5.30 -36.23
N ARG A 19 23.01 -4.61 -35.11
CA ARG A 19 22.77 -5.17 -33.79
C ARG A 19 21.32 -5.63 -33.85
N GLN A 20 21.15 -6.90 -34.17
CA GLN A 20 20.07 -7.70 -33.65
C GLN A 20 20.06 -7.39 -32.17
N ALA A 21 19.23 -6.42 -31.79
CA ALA A 21 18.64 -6.42 -30.47
C ALA A 21 17.90 -7.75 -30.45
N SER A 22 18.61 -8.78 -30.01
CA SER A 22 18.02 -10.00 -29.51
C SER A 22 17.04 -9.50 -28.47
N SER A 23 15.79 -9.36 -28.89
CA SER A 23 14.66 -9.25 -27.99
C SER A 23 14.61 -10.61 -27.31
N SER A 24 15.48 -10.79 -26.32
CA SER A 24 15.19 -11.71 -25.24
C SER A 24 13.77 -11.36 -24.83
N PRO A 25 12.81 -12.30 -24.91
CA PRO A 25 11.51 -12.04 -24.31
C PRO A 25 11.81 -11.56 -22.90
N ILE A 26 11.19 -10.46 -22.48
CA ILE A 26 11.28 -9.94 -21.13
C ILE A 26 10.67 -11.02 -20.23
N ALA A 27 11.43 -12.09 -19.97
CA ALA A 27 11.26 -12.92 -18.82
C ALA A 27 11.44 -11.94 -17.68
N ALA A 28 10.39 -11.73 -16.89
CA ALA A 28 10.47 -10.88 -15.72
C ALA A 28 11.66 -11.37 -14.88
N GLU A 29 12.78 -10.66 -14.95
CA GLU A 29 13.95 -10.98 -14.15
C GLU A 29 13.54 -10.75 -12.70
N LEU A 30 13.28 -11.85 -11.99
CA LEU A 30 12.95 -11.81 -10.57
C LEU A 30 14.17 -11.28 -9.83
N ASP A 31 13.97 -10.22 -9.05
CA ASP A 31 14.97 -9.77 -8.11
C ASP A 31 15.04 -10.77 -6.94
N HIS A 32 16.02 -11.67 -7.04
CA HIS A 32 16.23 -12.73 -6.07
C HIS A 32 16.57 -12.18 -4.68
N SER A 33 17.13 -10.97 -4.59
CA SER A 33 17.50 -10.34 -3.32
C SER A 33 16.25 -9.92 -2.55
N VAL A 34 15.30 -9.24 -3.21
CA VAL A 34 14.02 -8.83 -2.63
C VAL A 34 13.20 -10.06 -2.24
N LEU A 35 13.19 -11.09 -3.09
CA LEU A 35 12.50 -12.34 -2.80
C LEU A 35 13.09 -13.03 -1.55
N ALA A 36 14.42 -13.15 -1.47
CA ALA A 36 15.09 -13.76 -0.33
C ALA A 36 14.83 -13.02 0.98
N VAL A 37 14.91 -11.68 0.97
CA VAL A 37 14.61 -10.86 2.15
C VAL A 37 13.14 -11.04 2.57
N THR A 38 12.22 -11.03 1.61
CA THR A 38 10.78 -11.21 1.88
C THR A 38 10.51 -12.58 2.51
N VAL A 39 11.05 -13.66 1.93
CA VAL A 39 10.90 -15.03 2.48
C VAL A 39 11.54 -15.12 3.86
N GLY A 40 12.72 -14.53 4.07
CA GLY A 40 13.39 -14.48 5.36
C GLY A 40 12.53 -13.80 6.44
N LEU A 41 11.92 -12.66 6.12
CA LEU A 41 11.02 -11.94 7.02
C LEU A 41 9.73 -12.74 7.31
N LEU A 42 9.17 -13.45 6.33
CA LEU A 42 8.00 -14.31 6.53
C LEU A 42 8.32 -15.49 7.46
N LEU A 43 9.46 -16.15 7.27
CA LEU A 43 9.91 -17.26 8.13
C LEU A 43 10.22 -16.77 9.54
N PHE A 44 10.90 -15.63 9.68
CA PHE A 44 11.14 -15.01 10.97
C PHE A 44 9.83 -14.65 11.68
N GLY A 45 8.88 -14.04 10.96
CA GLY A 45 7.54 -13.75 11.48
C GLY A 45 6.81 -14.99 11.98
N LEU A 46 6.90 -16.11 11.26
CA LEU A 46 6.32 -17.39 11.65
C LEU A 46 6.90 -17.90 12.98
N VAL A 47 8.23 -17.85 13.13
CA VAL A 47 8.93 -18.21 14.38
C VAL A 47 8.49 -17.30 15.53
N MET A 48 8.43 -15.99 15.29
CA MET A 48 8.04 -15.02 16.32
C MET A 48 6.59 -15.20 16.76
N VAL A 49 5.67 -15.49 15.84
CA VAL A 49 4.27 -15.80 16.17
C VAL A 49 4.18 -17.04 17.04
N TYR A 50 4.92 -18.11 16.70
CA TYR A 50 4.92 -19.32 17.53
C TYR A 50 5.49 -19.04 18.92
N SER A 51 6.65 -18.37 18.99
CA SER A 51 7.31 -18.00 20.25
C SER A 51 6.39 -17.19 21.17
N ALA A 52 5.70 -16.18 20.62
CA ALA A 52 4.78 -15.37 21.39
C ALA A 52 3.47 -16.10 21.76
N SER A 53 3.09 -17.13 20.99
CA SER A 53 1.80 -17.83 21.16
C SER A 53 1.83 -19.13 21.95
N ILE A 54 3.00 -19.74 22.13
CA ILE A 54 3.14 -21.08 22.71
C ILE A 54 2.61 -21.19 24.14
N ALA A 55 2.75 -20.11 24.93
CA ALA A 55 2.35 -20.02 26.33
C ALA A 55 0.93 -19.44 26.54
N LEU A 56 0.23 -19.00 25.49
CA LEU A 56 -1.14 -18.49 25.65
C LEU A 56 -2.11 -19.54 26.23
N PRO A 57 -2.06 -20.82 25.84
CA PRO A 57 -2.93 -21.85 26.41
C PRO A 57 -2.79 -22.03 27.93
N ASP A 58 -1.69 -21.59 28.53
CA ASP A 58 -1.47 -21.64 29.98
C ASP A 58 -2.37 -20.63 30.74
N SER A 59 -2.96 -19.66 30.02
CA SER A 59 -3.91 -18.70 30.58
C SER A 59 -5.36 -19.21 30.47
N PRO A 60 -6.23 -18.97 31.49
CA PRO A 60 -7.62 -19.41 31.47
C PRO A 60 -8.43 -18.90 30.27
N ARG A 61 -8.04 -17.74 29.71
CA ARG A 61 -8.69 -17.11 28.55
C ARG A 61 -8.48 -17.87 27.24
N PHE A 62 -7.38 -18.60 27.12
CA PHE A 62 -6.99 -19.30 25.89
C PHE A 62 -6.78 -20.81 26.07
N ALA A 63 -7.13 -21.36 27.23
CA ALA A 63 -6.99 -22.79 27.56
C ALA A 63 -7.71 -23.73 26.57
N ALA A 64 -8.73 -23.26 25.85
CA ALA A 64 -9.43 -24.03 24.83
C ALA A 64 -8.62 -24.20 23.52
N TYR A 65 -7.54 -23.44 23.33
CA TYR A 65 -6.74 -23.46 22.11
C TYR A 65 -5.46 -24.28 22.31
N LYS A 66 -5.08 -25.08 21.31
CA LYS A 66 -3.77 -25.73 21.26
C LYS A 66 -2.67 -24.69 21.00
N SER A 67 -1.46 -24.91 21.51
CA SER A 67 -0.31 -24.03 21.29
C SER A 67 0.01 -23.81 19.80
N SER A 68 -0.32 -24.75 18.93
CA SER A 68 -0.14 -24.65 17.48
C SER A 68 -1.23 -23.86 16.74
N HIS A 69 -2.33 -23.47 17.40
CA HIS A 69 -3.50 -22.88 16.75
C HIS A 69 -3.15 -21.57 16.00
N PHE A 70 -2.45 -20.64 16.66
CA PHE A 70 -2.07 -19.36 16.05
C PHE A 70 -1.01 -19.52 14.96
N LEU A 71 -0.08 -20.47 15.15
CA LEU A 71 0.93 -20.83 14.15
C LEU A 71 0.27 -21.35 12.86
N LEU A 72 -0.64 -22.31 12.96
CA LEU A 72 -1.34 -22.88 11.79
C LEU A 72 -2.16 -21.82 11.05
N ARG A 73 -2.83 -20.92 11.78
CA ARG A 73 -3.60 -19.83 11.18
C ARG A 73 -2.70 -18.81 10.47
N HIS A 74 -1.54 -18.51 11.04
CA HIS A 74 -0.56 -17.61 10.41
C HIS A 74 0.07 -18.25 9.16
N ALA A 75 0.45 -19.52 9.23
CA ALA A 75 0.95 -20.29 8.10
C ALA A 75 -0.09 -20.31 6.96
N PHE A 76 -1.36 -20.59 7.27
CA PHE A 76 -2.45 -20.54 6.29
C PHE A 76 -2.58 -19.16 5.64
N ALA A 77 -2.52 -18.07 6.42
CA ALA A 77 -2.57 -16.71 5.90
C ALA A 77 -1.38 -16.40 4.98
N ILE A 78 -0.16 -16.84 5.33
CA ILE A 78 1.03 -16.70 4.48
C ILE A 78 0.84 -17.46 3.17
N THR A 79 0.36 -18.71 3.21
CA THR A 79 0.11 -19.50 1.99
C THR A 79 -0.90 -18.81 1.07
N MET A 80 -2.01 -18.32 1.62
CA MET A 80 -3.01 -17.57 0.85
C MET A 80 -2.41 -16.28 0.26
N GLY A 81 -1.58 -15.57 1.02
CA GLY A 81 -0.86 -14.38 0.55
C GLY A 81 0.11 -14.67 -0.58
N LEU A 82 0.87 -15.77 -0.50
CA LEU A 82 1.80 -16.20 -1.56
C LEU A 82 1.06 -16.60 -2.84
N ILE A 83 -0.08 -17.28 -2.72
CA ILE A 83 -0.95 -17.61 -3.86
C ILE A 83 -1.44 -16.32 -4.53
N ALA A 84 -1.95 -15.37 -3.74
CA ALA A 84 -2.40 -14.07 -4.27
C ALA A 84 -1.26 -13.29 -4.93
N ALA A 85 -0.07 -13.25 -4.31
CA ALA A 85 1.11 -12.60 -4.88
C ALA A 85 1.52 -13.24 -6.21
N TRP A 86 1.53 -14.56 -6.29
CA TRP A 86 1.83 -15.30 -7.53
C TRP A 86 0.80 -15.01 -8.62
N MET A 87 -0.50 -14.98 -8.30
CA MET A 87 -1.55 -14.62 -9.25
C MET A 87 -1.36 -13.20 -9.80
N VAL A 88 -1.11 -12.21 -8.93
CA VAL A 88 -0.90 -10.82 -9.33
C VAL A 88 0.39 -10.66 -10.15
N PHE A 89 1.45 -11.39 -9.81
CA PHE A 89 2.71 -11.38 -10.55
C PHE A 89 2.55 -11.81 -12.02
N ARG A 90 1.56 -12.66 -12.32
CA ARG A 90 1.24 -13.07 -13.71
C ARG A 90 0.48 -12.01 -14.50
N VAL A 91 -0.06 -10.99 -13.85
CA VAL A 91 -0.88 -9.95 -14.51
C VAL A 91 0.02 -8.86 -15.10
N PRO A 92 -0.06 -8.58 -16.41
CA PRO A 92 0.72 -7.51 -17.01
C PRO A 92 0.40 -6.13 -16.40
N THR A 93 1.42 -5.30 -16.20
CA THR A 93 1.26 -3.95 -15.63
C THR A 93 0.25 -3.09 -16.40
N ARG A 94 0.18 -3.25 -17.73
CA ARG A 94 -0.83 -2.57 -18.57
C ARG A 94 -2.26 -2.94 -18.19
N THR A 95 -2.50 -4.19 -17.80
CA THR A 95 -3.82 -4.65 -17.34
C THR A 95 -4.14 -4.05 -15.97
N LEU A 96 -3.17 -4.05 -15.04
CA LEU A 96 -3.33 -3.38 -13.74
C LEU A 96 -3.65 -1.89 -13.89
N GLN A 97 -2.98 -1.21 -14.82
CA GLN A 97 -3.25 0.19 -15.13
C GLN A 97 -4.68 0.41 -15.64
N ARG A 98 -5.17 -0.43 -16.57
CA ARG A 98 -6.56 -0.35 -17.06
C ARG A 98 -7.59 -0.63 -15.96
N LEU A 99 -7.26 -1.51 -15.02
CA LEU A 99 -8.11 -1.86 -13.89
C LEU A 99 -8.01 -0.86 -12.73
N ALA A 100 -7.10 0.10 -12.74
CA ALA A 100 -6.86 1.01 -11.63
C ALA A 100 -8.12 1.77 -11.19
N ALA A 101 -8.86 2.37 -12.13
CA ALA A 101 -10.10 3.07 -11.82
C ALA A 101 -11.23 2.13 -11.35
N PRO A 102 -11.52 1.00 -12.03
CA PRO A 102 -12.47 0.00 -11.53
C PRO A 102 -12.14 -0.53 -10.12
N LEU A 103 -10.87 -0.84 -9.84
CA LEU A 103 -10.42 -1.32 -8.53
C LEU A 103 -10.57 -0.23 -7.46
N PHE A 104 -10.29 1.02 -7.79
CA PHE A 104 -10.51 2.15 -6.88
C PHE A 104 -12.00 2.31 -6.52
N LEU A 105 -12.89 2.23 -7.50
CA LEU A 105 -14.33 2.28 -7.27
C LEU A 105 -14.83 1.09 -6.46
N LEU A 106 -14.30 -0.11 -6.71
CA LEU A 106 -14.56 -1.29 -5.89
C LEU A 106 -14.10 -1.07 -4.44
N GLY A 107 -12.92 -0.49 -4.24
CA GLY A 107 -12.42 -0.14 -2.91
C GLY A 107 -13.32 0.85 -2.17
N LEU A 108 -13.74 1.93 -2.84
CA LEU A 108 -14.71 2.87 -2.28
C LEU A 108 -16.03 2.18 -1.91
N PHE A 109 -16.54 1.31 -2.78
CA PHE A 109 -17.73 0.52 -2.49
C PHE A 109 -17.54 -0.36 -1.25
N LEU A 110 -16.40 -1.04 -1.10
CA LEU A 110 -16.12 -1.88 0.06
C LEU A 110 -15.99 -1.08 1.37
N LEU A 111 -15.38 0.12 1.32
CA LEU A 111 -15.32 1.04 2.47
C LEU A 111 -16.72 1.52 2.88
N LEU A 112 -17.57 1.85 1.92
CA LEU A 112 -18.98 2.18 2.21
C LEU A 112 -19.74 0.98 2.78
N LEU A 113 -19.52 -0.20 2.20
CA LEU A 113 -20.19 -1.44 2.59
C LEU A 113 -19.88 -1.83 4.04
N VAL A 114 -18.62 -1.70 4.48
CA VAL A 114 -18.24 -2.05 5.85
C VAL A 114 -18.83 -1.08 6.88
N LEU A 115 -19.16 0.15 6.52
CA LEU A 115 -19.82 1.09 7.43
C LEU A 115 -21.29 0.72 7.71
N ILE A 116 -21.93 -0.11 6.87
CA ILE A 116 -23.34 -0.49 7.02
C ILE A 116 -23.53 -1.42 8.23
N PRO A 117 -24.46 -1.10 9.18
CA PRO A 117 -24.82 -2.00 10.27
C PRO A 117 -25.32 -3.35 9.75
N GLY A 118 -24.80 -4.45 10.31
CA GLY A 118 -25.16 -5.81 9.89
C GLY A 118 -24.19 -6.43 8.89
N VAL A 119 -23.45 -5.62 8.11
CA VAL A 119 -22.38 -6.12 7.21
C VAL A 119 -21.01 -6.03 7.90
N GLY A 120 -20.67 -4.85 8.41
CA GLY A 120 -19.41 -4.66 9.12
C GLY A 120 -19.46 -5.17 10.56
N LYS A 121 -18.50 -6.02 10.91
CA LYS A 121 -18.27 -6.50 12.27
C LYS A 121 -17.57 -5.43 13.11
N VAL A 122 -18.14 -5.15 14.28
CA VAL A 122 -17.54 -4.25 15.27
C VAL A 122 -16.54 -5.05 16.11
N VAL A 123 -15.28 -4.61 16.11
CA VAL A 123 -14.20 -5.20 16.91
C VAL A 123 -13.46 -4.05 17.59
N TYR A 124 -13.30 -4.10 18.91
CA TYR A 124 -12.70 -3.02 19.72
C TYR A 124 -13.32 -1.63 19.45
N GLY A 125 -14.65 -1.55 19.32
CA GLY A 125 -15.37 -0.31 19.08
C GLY A 125 -15.27 0.27 17.66
N ALA A 126 -14.55 -0.39 16.74
CA ALA A 126 -14.44 0.03 15.35
C ALA A 126 -15.07 -0.98 14.39
N ARG A 127 -15.80 -0.48 13.38
CA ARG A 127 -16.42 -1.30 12.33
C ARG A 127 -15.52 -1.29 11.09
N ARG A 128 -14.62 -2.29 11.00
CA ARG A 128 -13.58 -2.37 9.94
C ARG A 128 -13.51 -3.70 9.21
N TRP A 129 -14.23 -4.71 9.69
CA TRP A 129 -14.06 -6.07 9.21
C TRP A 129 -15.35 -6.58 8.58
N ILE A 130 -15.25 -7.09 7.35
CA ILE A 130 -16.32 -7.86 6.72
C ILE A 130 -16.02 -9.33 6.97
N SER A 131 -16.92 -10.03 7.66
CA SER A 131 -16.74 -11.46 7.92
C SER A 131 -17.19 -12.27 6.71
N LEU A 132 -16.28 -13.01 6.10
CA LEU A 132 -16.55 -13.95 5.00
C LEU A 132 -16.66 -15.40 5.54
N GLY A 133 -17.02 -15.55 6.82
CA GLY A 133 -17.06 -16.83 7.53
C GLY A 133 -15.67 -17.32 7.95
N VAL A 134 -14.85 -17.74 6.98
CA VAL A 134 -13.52 -18.34 7.24
C VAL A 134 -12.44 -17.27 7.41
N ILE A 135 -12.56 -16.17 6.68
CA ILE A 135 -11.63 -15.05 6.71
C ILE A 135 -12.36 -13.76 7.07
N ASN A 136 -11.67 -12.82 7.69
CA ASN A 136 -12.18 -11.47 7.88
C ASN A 136 -11.42 -10.57 6.90
N LEU A 137 -12.15 -9.89 6.03
CA LEU A 137 -11.60 -8.96 5.05
C LEU A 137 -11.64 -7.56 5.65
N GLN A 138 -10.53 -6.85 5.60
CA GLN A 138 -10.44 -5.44 5.98
C GLN A 138 -10.38 -4.60 4.70
N PRO A 139 -11.46 -3.86 4.33
CA PRO A 139 -11.48 -3.07 3.11
C PRO A 139 -10.37 -2.04 3.01
N SER A 140 -9.96 -1.44 4.14
CA SER A 140 -8.86 -0.45 4.18
C SER A 140 -7.51 -1.02 3.71
N GLU A 141 -7.26 -2.32 3.90
CA GLU A 141 -6.05 -2.98 3.40
C GLU A 141 -6.03 -3.09 1.87
N LEU A 142 -7.16 -3.47 1.26
CA LEU A 142 -7.30 -3.49 -0.20
C LEU A 142 -7.24 -2.09 -0.79
N MET A 143 -7.87 -1.13 -0.12
CA MET A 143 -7.93 0.24 -0.60
C MET A 143 -6.55 0.88 -0.70
N LYS A 144 -5.61 0.55 0.20
CA LYS A 144 -4.21 0.99 0.10
C LYS A 144 -3.61 0.61 -1.26
N ILE A 145 -3.84 -0.61 -1.74
CA ILE A 145 -3.31 -1.06 -3.03
C ILE A 145 -4.04 -0.34 -4.17
N PHE A 146 -5.37 -0.26 -4.11
CA PHE A 146 -6.19 0.30 -5.19
C PHE A 146 -5.97 1.80 -5.39
N VAL A 147 -5.83 2.56 -4.29
CA VAL A 147 -5.52 3.98 -4.38
C VAL A 147 -4.14 4.23 -4.96
N ILE A 148 -3.14 3.40 -4.64
CA ILE A 148 -1.80 3.51 -5.23
C ILE A 148 -1.86 3.33 -6.74
N LEU A 149 -2.55 2.28 -7.21
CA LEU A 149 -2.72 2.04 -8.65
C LEU A 149 -3.44 3.21 -9.33
N TYR A 150 -4.51 3.70 -8.72
CA TYR A 150 -5.28 4.83 -9.25
C TYR A 150 -4.48 6.12 -9.30
N VAL A 151 -3.78 6.47 -8.23
CA VAL A 151 -2.94 7.67 -8.11
C VAL A 151 -1.78 7.61 -9.10
N ALA A 152 -1.13 6.46 -9.26
CA ALA A 152 -0.06 6.27 -10.22
C ALA A 152 -0.58 6.42 -11.67
N ASP A 153 -1.65 5.73 -12.03
CA ASP A 153 -2.27 5.81 -13.36
C ASP A 153 -2.79 7.23 -13.67
N TYR A 154 -3.44 7.88 -12.70
CA TYR A 154 -3.91 9.25 -12.83
C TYR A 154 -2.74 10.21 -13.10
N THR A 155 -1.66 10.08 -12.34
CA THR A 155 -0.46 10.91 -12.49
C THR A 155 0.12 10.80 -13.90
N VAL A 156 0.21 9.58 -14.45
CA VAL A 156 0.70 9.35 -15.82
C VAL A 156 -0.24 9.96 -16.87
N ARG A 157 -1.56 9.75 -16.75
CA ARG A 157 -2.54 10.24 -17.74
C ARG A 157 -2.73 11.76 -17.73
N LYS A 158 -2.49 12.40 -16.59
CA LYS A 158 -2.71 13.85 -16.37
C LYS A 158 -1.41 14.62 -16.16
N GLN A 159 -0.27 14.04 -16.56
CA GLN A 159 1.06 14.63 -16.36
C GLN A 159 1.13 16.08 -16.85
N ASP A 160 0.64 16.37 -18.06
CA ASP A 160 0.63 17.72 -18.65
C ASP A 160 -0.19 18.74 -17.85
N TYR A 161 -1.17 18.27 -17.08
CA TYR A 161 -2.06 19.11 -16.28
C TYR A 161 -1.68 19.12 -14.80
N MET A 162 -0.63 18.41 -14.37
CA MET A 162 -0.27 18.25 -12.96
C MET A 162 0.18 19.56 -12.30
N HIS A 163 0.63 20.52 -13.10
CA HIS A 163 0.96 21.88 -12.66
C HIS A 163 -0.28 22.76 -12.44
N HIS A 164 -1.44 22.37 -12.98
CA HIS A 164 -2.69 23.13 -12.87
C HIS A 164 -3.53 22.65 -11.70
N PHE A 165 -3.83 23.57 -10.76
CA PHE A 165 -4.62 23.25 -9.57
C PHE A 165 -5.99 22.63 -9.90
N SER A 166 -6.77 23.26 -10.77
CA SER A 166 -8.15 22.83 -11.03
C SER A 166 -8.24 21.57 -11.91
N LYS A 167 -7.37 21.43 -12.92
CA LYS A 167 -7.47 20.36 -13.92
C LYS A 167 -6.67 19.10 -13.58
N GLY A 168 -5.56 19.24 -12.85
CA GLY A 168 -4.71 18.13 -12.44
C GLY A 168 -4.93 17.75 -10.98
N PHE A 169 -4.66 18.70 -10.09
CA PHE A 169 -4.60 18.45 -8.65
C PHE A 169 -5.97 18.22 -8.00
N LEU A 170 -6.96 19.08 -8.27
CA LEU A 170 -8.25 19.06 -7.57
C LEU A 170 -9.01 17.73 -7.73
N PRO A 171 -9.17 17.12 -8.93
CA PRO A 171 -9.91 15.86 -9.06
C PRO A 171 -9.22 14.68 -8.36
N MET A 172 -7.90 14.73 -8.24
CA MET A 172 -7.14 13.70 -7.53
C MET A 172 -7.18 13.92 -6.03
N GLY A 173 -7.02 15.16 -5.58
CA GLY A 173 -7.14 15.56 -4.19
C GLY A 173 -8.52 15.23 -3.62
N THR A 174 -9.59 15.46 -4.38
CA THR A 174 -10.95 15.08 -3.95
C THR A 174 -11.12 13.58 -3.85
N ALA A 175 -10.56 12.80 -4.79
CA ALA A 175 -10.59 11.35 -4.73
C ALA A 175 -9.87 10.84 -3.46
N VAL A 176 -8.65 11.29 -3.18
CA VAL A 176 -7.89 10.89 -1.97
C VAL A 176 -8.57 11.38 -0.69
N ALA A 177 -9.11 12.60 -0.69
CA ALA A 177 -9.85 13.15 0.46
C ALA A 177 -11.11 12.34 0.76
N LEU A 178 -11.85 11.88 -0.26
CA LEU A 178 -13.00 11.01 -0.09
C LEU A 178 -12.61 9.68 0.58
N VAL A 179 -11.52 9.05 0.12
CA VAL A 179 -10.99 7.85 0.76
C VAL A 179 -10.62 8.12 2.20
N GLY A 180 -9.92 9.22 2.46
CA GLY A 180 -9.53 9.61 3.81
C GLY A 180 -10.73 9.83 4.73
N LEU A 181 -11.78 10.48 4.23
CA LEU A 181 -13.03 10.67 4.98
C LEU A 181 -13.66 9.32 5.37
N LEU A 182 -13.78 8.39 4.43
CA LEU A 182 -14.34 7.06 4.70
C LEU A 182 -13.51 6.29 5.74
N LEU A 183 -12.18 6.35 5.65
CA LEU A 183 -11.30 5.70 6.62
C LEU A 183 -11.41 6.32 8.02
N LEU A 184 -11.59 7.64 8.11
CA LEU A 184 -11.82 8.32 9.40
C LEU A 184 -13.18 7.95 10.01
N LEU A 185 -14.19 7.63 9.19
CA LEU A 185 -15.47 7.09 9.64
C LEU A 185 -15.36 5.63 10.13
N GLU A 186 -14.37 4.88 9.66
CA GLU A 186 -13.98 3.55 10.14
C GLU A 186 -13.06 3.57 11.38
N PRO A 187 -12.93 4.71 12.07
CA PRO A 187 -11.76 5.16 12.83
C PRO A 187 -10.34 4.69 12.43
N ASP A 188 -10.04 4.36 11.16
CA ASP A 188 -8.75 3.81 10.73
C ASP A 188 -7.72 4.89 10.35
N LEU A 189 -7.12 5.50 11.38
CA LEU A 189 -6.09 6.52 11.22
C LEU A 189 -4.81 5.97 10.57
N GLY A 190 -4.46 4.72 10.82
CA GLY A 190 -3.24 4.10 10.28
C GLY A 190 -3.31 3.98 8.76
N ALA A 191 -4.40 3.43 8.24
CA ALA A 191 -4.63 3.34 6.80
C ALA A 191 -4.68 4.72 6.14
N PHE A 192 -5.34 5.70 6.79
CA PHE A 192 -5.38 7.09 6.30
C PHE A 192 -3.99 7.69 6.12
N ILE A 193 -3.11 7.59 7.13
CA ILE A 193 -1.76 8.15 7.07
C ILE A 193 -0.93 7.48 5.98
N VAL A 194 -1.01 6.16 5.85
CA VAL A 194 -0.26 5.42 4.81
C VAL A 194 -0.71 5.87 3.42
N ILE A 195 -2.02 5.97 3.17
CA ILE A 195 -2.54 6.42 1.88
C ILE A 195 -2.14 7.87 1.60
N ALA A 196 -2.25 8.76 2.59
CA ALA A 196 -1.84 10.14 2.44
C ALA A 196 -0.34 10.25 2.11
N ALA A 197 0.52 9.53 2.83
CA ALA A 197 1.96 9.53 2.61
C ALA A 197 2.33 9.02 1.20
N VAL A 198 1.74 7.90 0.77
CA VAL A 198 2.03 7.35 -0.56
C VAL A 198 1.47 8.24 -1.67
N ALA A 199 0.27 8.78 -1.52
CA ALA A 199 -0.30 9.73 -2.47
C ALA A 199 0.57 10.99 -2.61
N MET A 200 1.05 11.55 -1.48
CA MET A 200 2.00 12.67 -1.50
C MET A 200 3.30 12.30 -2.21
N GLY A 201 3.87 11.12 -1.95
CA GLY A 201 5.07 10.64 -2.62
C GLY A 201 4.92 10.54 -4.13
N ILE A 202 3.80 9.96 -4.60
CA ILE A 202 3.52 9.82 -6.04
C ILE A 202 3.27 11.19 -6.68
N LEU A 203 2.53 12.10 -6.01
CA LEU A 203 2.31 13.46 -6.49
C LEU A 203 3.61 14.26 -6.62
N PHE A 204 4.51 14.10 -5.66
CA PHE A 204 5.84 14.72 -5.71
C PHE A 204 6.63 14.22 -6.92
N LEU A 205 6.69 12.90 -7.12
CA LEU A 205 7.33 12.29 -8.30
C LEU A 205 6.63 12.67 -9.62
N GLY A 206 5.32 12.92 -9.57
CA GLY A 206 4.49 13.36 -10.69
C GLY A 206 4.72 14.81 -11.14
N GLY A 207 5.59 15.56 -10.46
CA GLY A 207 5.95 16.92 -10.85
C GLY A 207 4.92 17.99 -10.46
N VAL A 208 4.12 17.75 -9.41
CA VAL A 208 3.21 18.80 -8.89
C VAL A 208 4.00 20.08 -8.55
N ASN A 209 3.39 21.23 -8.81
CA ASN A 209 3.97 22.53 -8.46
C ASN A 209 4.32 22.59 -6.97
N GLY A 210 5.57 22.96 -6.64
CA GLY A 210 6.06 23.01 -5.26
C GLY A 210 5.21 23.87 -4.31
N LYS A 211 4.54 24.93 -4.80
CA LYS A 211 3.60 25.73 -4.01
C LYS A 211 2.33 24.95 -3.62
N LEU A 212 1.81 24.14 -4.54
CA LEU A 212 0.65 23.28 -4.26
C LEU A 212 1.03 22.14 -3.33
N PHE A 213 2.23 21.59 -3.54
CA PHE A 213 2.77 20.53 -2.70
C PHE A 213 3.03 20.99 -1.26
N SER A 214 3.61 22.18 -1.05
CA SER A 214 3.79 22.74 0.29
C SER A 214 2.45 23.03 0.98
N GLY A 215 1.46 23.53 0.23
CA GLY A 215 0.08 23.67 0.72
C GLY A 215 -0.52 22.35 1.18
N LEU A 216 -0.32 21.26 0.41
CA LEU A 216 -0.80 19.93 0.77
C LEU A 216 -0.14 19.41 2.06
N ILE A 217 1.16 19.62 2.25
CA ILE A 217 1.87 19.26 3.49
C ILE A 217 1.27 20.00 4.68
N VAL A 218 1.06 21.31 4.56
CA VAL A 218 0.45 22.11 5.64
C VAL A 218 -0.95 21.60 5.96
N ILE A 219 -1.78 21.30 4.96
CA ILE A 219 -3.13 20.74 5.16
C ILE A 219 -3.05 19.38 5.84
N ALA A 220 -2.15 18.49 5.41
CA ALA A 220 -1.97 17.16 5.99
C ALA A 220 -1.55 17.25 7.48
N LEU A 221 -0.55 18.07 7.79
CA LEU A 221 -0.09 18.29 9.17
C LEU A 221 -1.16 18.91 10.05
N THR A 222 -1.90 19.90 9.53
CA THR A 222 -2.98 20.56 10.27
C THR A 222 -4.13 19.59 10.53
N THR A 223 -4.54 18.82 9.52
CA THR A 223 -5.58 17.80 9.66
C THR A 223 -5.17 16.75 10.69
N PHE A 224 -3.92 16.28 10.65
CA PHE A 224 -3.40 15.32 11.61
C PHE A 224 -3.39 15.88 13.04
N ALA A 225 -2.89 17.10 13.23
CA ALA A 225 -2.89 17.78 14.53
C ALA A 225 -4.30 17.97 15.09
N LEU A 226 -5.26 18.39 14.27
CA LEU A 226 -6.67 18.53 14.65
C LEU A 226 -7.29 17.18 15.02
N LEU A 227 -7.04 16.13 14.24
CA LEU A 227 -7.56 14.79 14.50
C LEU A 227 -7.03 14.22 15.83
N ILE A 228 -5.79 14.53 16.21
CA ILE A 228 -5.23 14.17 17.51
C ILE A 228 -5.88 15.00 18.60
N HIS A 229 -5.94 16.32 18.43
CA HIS A 229 -6.43 17.25 19.46
C HIS A 229 -7.90 17.00 19.81
N LEU A 230 -8.75 16.77 18.80
CA LEU A 230 -10.19 16.58 18.96
C LEU A 230 -10.57 15.22 19.56
N SER A 231 -9.64 14.26 19.62
CA SER A 231 -9.91 12.92 20.08
C SER A 231 -9.10 12.61 21.34
N PRO A 232 -9.71 12.70 22.54
CA PRO A 232 -9.03 12.42 23.80
C PRO A 232 -8.27 11.09 23.78
N TRP A 233 -8.89 10.03 23.25
CA TRP A 233 -8.27 8.72 23.09
C TRP A 233 -7.00 8.72 22.21
N ARG A 234 -7.00 9.45 21.08
CA ARG A 234 -5.82 9.50 20.19
C ARG A 234 -4.68 10.27 20.85
N ARG A 235 -5.01 11.38 21.51
CA ARG A 235 -4.06 12.21 22.24
C ARG A 235 -3.40 11.43 23.38
N GLU A 236 -4.19 10.72 24.17
CA GLU A 236 -3.70 9.89 25.28
C GLU A 236 -2.73 8.81 24.82
N ARG A 237 -3.01 8.16 23.67
CA ARG A 237 -2.09 7.16 23.11
C ARG A 237 -0.76 7.74 22.65
N ILE A 238 -0.74 8.99 22.16
CA ILE A 238 0.51 9.67 21.78
C ILE A 238 1.31 10.03 23.03
N PHE A 239 0.65 10.53 24.07
CA PHE A 239 1.36 10.84 25.33
C PHE A 239 1.88 9.58 26.02
N ALA A 240 1.11 8.49 26.02
CA ALA A 240 1.58 7.20 26.51
C ALA A 240 2.77 6.65 25.69
N TYR A 241 2.88 6.98 24.40
CA TYR A 241 4.05 6.63 23.59
C TYR A 241 5.28 7.49 23.93
N LEU A 242 5.09 8.78 24.20
CA LEU A 242 6.18 9.71 24.55
C LEU A 242 6.71 9.51 25.97
N ASP A 243 5.83 9.12 26.91
CA ASP A 243 6.20 8.76 28.28
C ASP A 243 5.64 7.37 28.66
N PRO A 244 6.27 6.29 28.15
CA PRO A 244 5.80 4.93 28.36
C PRO A 244 6.10 4.41 29.77
N PHE A 245 6.98 5.08 30.53
CA PHE A 245 7.41 4.66 31.86
C PHE A 245 6.60 5.30 32.98
N GLU A 246 5.69 6.23 32.67
CA GLU A 246 4.75 6.76 33.63
C GLU A 246 3.84 5.62 34.18
N PRO A 247 3.69 5.47 35.50
CA PRO A 247 2.90 4.39 36.09
C PRO A 247 1.44 4.33 35.61
N SER A 248 0.88 5.48 35.20
CA SER A 248 -0.47 5.60 34.64
C SER A 248 -0.58 5.08 33.19
N ASN A 249 0.54 5.03 32.45
CA ASN A 249 0.62 4.59 31.04
C ASN A 249 1.14 3.15 30.90
N ALA A 250 1.76 2.60 31.95
CA ALA A 250 2.35 1.26 31.99
C ALA A 250 1.34 0.11 31.76
N LEU A 251 0.04 0.34 32.02
CA LEU A 251 -1.06 -0.59 31.78
C LEU A 251 -2.20 0.11 31.04
N GLY A 252 -2.92 -0.60 30.17
CA GLY A 252 -4.05 -0.03 29.42
C GLY A 252 -3.61 0.89 28.27
N LYS A 253 -3.54 2.21 28.50
CA LYS A 253 -3.37 3.24 27.44
C LYS A 253 -2.08 3.08 26.62
N GLY A 254 -1.01 2.54 27.21
CA GLY A 254 0.23 2.21 26.51
C GLY A 254 0.16 0.96 25.61
N TYR A 255 -0.83 0.08 25.82
CA TYR A 255 -1.03 -1.11 24.98
C TYR A 255 -1.86 -0.80 23.74
N GLN A 256 -1.50 -1.41 22.62
CA GLN A 256 -2.17 -1.19 21.33
C GLN A 256 -3.63 -1.70 21.29
N LEU A 257 -3.98 -2.60 22.21
CA LEU A 257 -5.27 -3.26 22.37
C LEU A 257 -5.71 -3.11 23.84
N SER A 258 -6.20 -1.92 24.20
CA SER A 258 -6.89 -1.64 25.47
C SER A 258 -8.35 -1.29 25.24
#